data_AF-A0A9D1FQP8-F1
#
_entry.id   AF-A0A9D1FQP8-F1
#
_cell.length_a   1.000
_cell.length_b   1.000
_cell.length_c   1.000
_cell.angle_alpha   90.00
_cell.angle_beta   90.00
_cell.angle_gamma   90.00
#
_symmetry.space_group_name_H-M   'P 1'
#
loop_
_entity.id
_entity.type
_entity.pdbx_description
1 polymer ?
#
loop_
_entity_poly.entity_id
_entity_poly.type
_entity_poly.pdbx_seq_one_letter_code
_entity_poly.pdbx_strand_id
1 'polypeptide(L)'
;MGMENMCFAMYDYPELFHKMMDQLSDDYLAYYEFLRGEGLLLPTTGYEMVSQGSRCFTDDLPSGGISGPGDVWGFMDSQETVSISPDMYGEFIFPYYKKIAQTFGLLSYGCCEPVDPV
;
A
#
# COMPACT_ATOMS: atom_id res chain seq x y z
N MET A 1 9.04 -13.60 -6.96
CA MET A 1 9.59 -14.58 -6.00
C MET A 1 8.43 -15.45 -5.52
N GLY A 2 8.63 -16.74 -5.26
CA GLY A 2 7.58 -17.58 -4.64
C GLY A 2 7.47 -17.32 -3.13
N MET A 3 6.33 -17.65 -2.52
CA MET A 3 6.07 -17.36 -1.10
C MET A 3 7.03 -18.04 -0.13
N GLU A 4 7.39 -19.29 -0.39
CA GLU A 4 8.39 -20.03 0.39
C GLU A 4 9.76 -19.33 0.34
N ASN A 5 10.20 -18.95 -0.87
CA ASN A 5 11.47 -18.23 -1.04
C ASN A 5 11.44 -16.85 -0.39
N MET A 6 10.28 -16.19 -0.32
CA MET A 6 10.12 -14.92 0.39
C MET A 6 10.37 -15.11 1.89
N CYS A 7 9.80 -16.15 2.49
CA CYS A 7 10.01 -16.47 3.91
C CYS A 7 11.47 -16.78 4.20
N PHE A 8 12.13 -17.59 3.35
CA PHE A 8 13.57 -17.86 3.49
C PHE A 8 14.41 -16.59 3.29
N ALA A 9 14.07 -15.73 2.34
CA ALA A 9 14.84 -14.52 2.06
C ALA A 9 14.86 -13.53 3.24
N MET A 10 13.77 -13.43 4.01
CA MET A 10 13.74 -12.62 5.25
C MET A 10 14.75 -13.13 6.29
N TYR A 11 15.02 -14.44 6.31
CA TYR A 11 15.94 -15.04 7.28
C TYR A 11 17.39 -15.11 6.74
N ASP A 12 17.59 -15.61 5.53
CA ASP A 12 18.91 -15.85 4.93
C ASP A 12 19.56 -14.56 4.42
N TYR A 13 18.76 -13.59 3.96
CA TYR A 13 19.23 -12.36 3.31
C TYR A 13 18.46 -11.10 3.78
N PRO A 14 18.36 -10.83 5.08
CA PRO A 14 17.52 -9.76 5.62
C PRO A 14 17.88 -8.38 5.07
N GLU A 15 19.16 -8.05 4.97
CA GLU A 15 19.61 -6.76 4.43
C GLU A 15 19.21 -6.57 2.96
N LEU A 16 19.29 -7.63 2.16
CA LEU A 16 18.88 -7.59 0.75
C LEU A 16 17.36 -7.50 0.62
N PHE A 17 16.62 -8.17 1.50
CA PHE A 17 15.17 -8.07 1.57
C PHE A 17 14.74 -6.64 1.89
N HIS A 18 15.34 -6.01 2.91
CA HIS A 18 15.09 -4.61 3.24
C HIS A 18 15.41 -3.67 2.09
N LYS A 19 16.55 -3.87 1.42
CA LYS A 19 16.92 -3.07 0.25
C LYS A 19 15.90 -3.22 -0.89
N MET A 20 15.43 -4.44 -1.15
CA MET A 20 14.40 -4.69 -2.15
C MET A 20 13.10 -3.98 -1.80
N MET A 21 12.63 -4.11 -0.55
CA MET A 21 11.40 -3.48 -0.10
C MET A 21 11.48 -1.95 -0.14
N ASP A 22 12.62 -1.38 0.22
CA ASP A 22 12.84 0.07 0.15
C ASP A 22 12.78 0.56 -1.30
N GLN A 23 13.49 -0.11 -2.22
CA GLN A 23 13.45 0.22 -3.64
C GLN A 23 12.05 0.10 -4.22
N LEU A 24 11.32 -0.98 -3.92
CA LEU A 24 9.94 -1.14 -4.38
C LEU A 24 9.04 -0.01 -3.84
N SER A 25 9.20 0.37 -2.58
CA SER A 25 8.42 1.47 -2.01
C SER A 25 8.74 2.81 -2.67
N ASP A 26 10.00 3.10 -2.99
CA ASP A 26 10.40 4.31 -3.72
C ASP A 26 9.84 4.32 -5.14
N ASP A 27 9.86 3.17 -5.83
CA ASP A 27 9.32 3.06 -7.18
C ASP A 27 7.81 3.33 -7.19
N TYR A 28 7.07 2.85 -6.19
CA TYR A 28 5.64 3.17 -6.03
C TYR A 28 5.41 4.67 -5.82
N LEU A 29 6.20 5.31 -4.95
CA LEU A 29 6.11 6.75 -4.72
C LEU A 29 6.41 7.55 -6.00
N ALA A 30 7.45 7.17 -6.73
CA ALA A 30 7.83 7.79 -7.99
C ALA A 30 6.73 7.61 -9.07
N TYR A 31 6.07 6.46 -9.09
CA TYR A 31 4.95 6.22 -10.00
C TYR A 31 3.77 7.15 -9.71
N TYR A 32 3.40 7.33 -8.45
CA TYR A 32 2.33 8.27 -8.08
C TYR A 32 2.69 9.73 -8.33
N GLU A 33 3.97 10.09 -8.16
CA GLU A 33 4.47 11.42 -8.53
C GLU A 33 4.41 11.65 -10.04
N PHE A 34 4.73 10.62 -10.84
CA PHE A 34 4.53 10.66 -12.28
C PHE A 34 3.05 10.86 -12.64
N LEU A 35 2.13 10.09 -12.04
CA LEU A 35 0.69 10.24 -12.27
C LEU A 35 0.20 11.64 -11.92
N ARG A 36 0.72 12.23 -10.83
CA ARG A 36 0.45 13.61 -10.45
C ARG A 36 0.96 14.59 -11.51
N GLY A 37 2.21 14.46 -11.94
CA GLY A 37 2.84 15.34 -12.92
C GLY A 37 2.13 15.34 -14.28
N GLU A 38 1.62 14.19 -14.70
CA GLU A 38 0.87 14.02 -15.95
C GLU A 38 -0.63 14.32 -15.81
N GLY A 39 -1.12 14.66 -14.61
CA GLY A 39 -2.54 14.96 -14.36
C GLY A 39 -3.46 13.74 -14.54
N LEU A 40 -2.96 12.54 -14.23
CA LEU A 40 -3.66 11.27 -14.43
C LEU A 40 -4.43 10.78 -13.19
N LEU A 41 -4.34 11.51 -12.08
CA LEU A 41 -5.11 11.22 -10.88
C LEU A 41 -6.51 11.82 -10.99
N LEU A 42 -7.53 10.97 -10.85
CA LEU A 42 -8.94 11.35 -10.93
C LEU A 42 -9.60 11.30 -9.55
N PRO A 43 -10.68 12.07 -9.32
CA PRO A 43 -11.41 12.03 -8.05
C PRO A 43 -11.88 10.63 -7.70
N THR A 44 -11.82 10.31 -6.41
CA THR A 44 -12.28 9.02 -5.85
C THR A 44 -13.25 9.32 -4.71
N THR A 45 -14.42 9.88 -5.03
CA THR A 45 -15.39 10.34 -4.02
C THR A 45 -16.82 9.85 -4.29
N GLY A 46 -17.01 8.99 -5.29
CA GLY A 46 -18.31 8.53 -5.75
C GLY A 46 -18.36 7.04 -6.05
N TYR A 47 -18.84 6.71 -7.25
CA TYR A 47 -19.06 5.32 -7.68
C TYR A 47 -17.78 4.59 -8.11
N GLU A 48 -16.62 5.25 -8.02
CA GLU A 48 -15.33 4.63 -8.24
C GLU A 48 -15.12 3.46 -7.26
N MET A 49 -14.27 2.51 -7.66
CA MET A 49 -13.97 1.32 -6.85
C MET A 49 -12.65 1.53 -6.11
N VAL A 50 -12.59 1.15 -4.83
CA VAL A 50 -11.38 1.14 -4.00
C VAL A 50 -11.04 -0.29 -3.59
N SER A 51 -10.73 -1.13 -4.59
CA SER A 51 -10.40 -2.57 -4.46
C SER A 51 -11.38 -3.39 -3.60
N GLN A 52 -11.22 -4.72 -3.55
CA GLN A 52 -11.96 -5.63 -2.66
C GLN A 52 -13.49 -5.39 -2.57
N GLY A 53 -14.12 -4.94 -3.66
CA GLY A 53 -15.56 -4.65 -3.71
C GLY A 53 -16.03 -3.36 -3.02
N SER A 54 -15.13 -2.54 -2.49
CA SER A 54 -15.47 -1.27 -1.82
C SER A 54 -15.64 -0.11 -2.80
N ARG A 55 -16.41 0.91 -2.39
CA ARG A 55 -16.70 2.13 -3.16
C ARG A 55 -16.13 3.36 -2.46
N CYS A 56 -15.80 4.37 -3.24
CA CYS A 56 -15.13 5.59 -2.75
C CYS A 56 -16.10 6.65 -2.20
N PHE A 57 -17.26 6.30 -1.67
CA PHE A 57 -18.21 7.29 -1.15
C PHE A 57 -17.63 8.01 0.07
N THR A 58 -17.28 9.29 -0.08
CA THR A 58 -16.75 10.13 0.99
C THR A 58 -16.93 11.61 0.66
N ASP A 59 -17.06 12.44 1.70
CA ASP A 59 -17.01 13.91 1.62
C ASP A 59 -15.66 14.47 2.12
N ASP A 60 -14.75 13.61 2.60
CA ASP A 60 -13.47 14.02 3.21
C ASP A 60 -12.37 14.29 2.17
N LEU A 61 -12.59 13.92 0.91
CA LEU A 61 -11.67 14.13 -0.22
C LEU A 61 -12.28 15.06 -1.27
N PRO A 62 -11.46 15.75 -2.08
CA PRO A 62 -11.96 16.66 -3.10
C PRO A 62 -12.60 15.90 -4.28
N SER A 63 -13.78 16.36 -4.72
CA SER A 63 -14.50 15.79 -5.87
C SER A 63 -13.98 16.28 -7.24
N GLY A 64 -12.88 17.02 -7.27
CA GLY A 64 -12.32 17.64 -8.47
C GLY A 64 -11.05 18.45 -8.15
N GLY A 65 -10.27 18.77 -9.18
CA GLY A 65 -9.03 19.56 -9.00
C GLY A 65 -7.95 18.81 -8.22
N ILE A 66 -7.84 17.50 -8.46
CA ILE A 66 -6.90 16.60 -7.76
C ILE A 66 -5.46 17.11 -7.96
N SER A 67 -4.81 17.43 -6.84
CA SER A 67 -3.47 18.01 -6.82
C SER A 67 -2.38 16.97 -6.62
N GLY A 68 -2.73 15.78 -6.13
CA GLY A 68 -1.82 14.66 -5.91
C GLY A 68 -2.45 13.47 -5.19
N PRO A 69 -1.62 12.49 -4.80
CA PRO A 69 -2.07 11.26 -4.13
C PRO A 69 -2.83 11.52 -2.82
N GLY A 70 -2.51 12.62 -2.13
CA GLY A 70 -3.16 13.02 -0.89
C GLY A 70 -4.64 13.41 -1.05
N ASP A 71 -5.12 13.54 -2.28
CA ASP A 71 -6.51 13.90 -2.60
C ASP A 71 -7.35 12.69 -3.06
N VAL A 72 -6.79 11.48 -3.02
CA VAL A 72 -7.46 10.25 -3.47
C VAL A 72 -7.36 9.12 -2.45
N TRP A 73 -8.20 8.10 -2.61
CA TRP A 73 -8.08 6.84 -1.91
C TRP A 73 -6.86 6.05 -2.37
N GLY A 74 -6.13 5.50 -1.40
CA GLY A 74 -5.23 4.37 -1.59
C GLY A 74 -5.89 3.06 -1.21
N PHE A 75 -5.30 1.96 -1.69
CA PHE A 75 -5.62 0.62 -1.22
C PHE A 75 -4.34 -0.18 -0.98
N MET A 76 -4.30 -0.94 0.11
CA MET A 76 -3.22 -1.88 0.42
C MET A 76 -3.77 -3.12 1.12
N ASP A 77 -3.15 -4.27 0.90
CA ASP A 77 -3.39 -5.50 1.66
C ASP A 77 -2.06 -6.26 1.85
N SER A 78 -2.05 -7.26 2.72
CA SER A 78 -0.84 -8.01 3.05
C SER A 78 -1.08 -9.51 3.19
N GLN A 79 -1.91 -10.08 2.32
CA GLN A 79 -2.25 -11.51 2.33
C GLN A 79 -1.02 -12.42 2.18
N GLU A 80 0.03 -11.93 1.53
CA GLU A 80 1.30 -12.62 1.36
C GLU A 80 2.04 -12.81 2.70
N THR A 81 1.67 -12.07 3.74
CA THR A 81 2.39 -12.06 5.01
C THR A 81 1.66 -12.82 6.12
N VAL A 82 0.55 -13.48 5.82
CA VAL A 82 -0.20 -14.29 6.80
C VAL A 82 0.62 -15.45 7.40
N SER A 83 1.71 -15.84 6.73
CA SER A 83 2.60 -16.93 7.16
C SER A 83 3.72 -16.50 8.09
N ILE A 84 3.90 -15.19 8.34
CA ILE A 84 4.97 -14.68 9.20
C ILE A 84 4.41 -14.13 10.52
N SER A 85 5.27 -14.00 11.53
CA SER A 85 4.85 -13.49 12.84
C SER A 85 4.57 -11.97 12.82
N PRO A 86 3.81 -11.43 13.78
CA PRO A 86 3.60 -9.98 13.91
C PRO A 86 4.91 -9.19 14.02
N ASP A 87 5.92 -9.73 14.72
CA ASP A 87 7.23 -9.09 14.84
C ASP A 87 7.95 -9.02 13.48
N MET A 88 7.93 -10.12 12.72
CA MET A 88 8.49 -10.13 11.36
C MET A 88 7.75 -9.20 10.42
N TYR A 89 6.42 -9.13 10.51
CA TYR A 89 5.63 -8.15 9.74
C TYR A 89 6.05 -6.72 10.09
N GLY A 90 6.18 -6.42 11.39
CA GLY A 90 6.59 -5.11 11.90
C GLY A 90 7.99 -4.69 11.45
N GLU A 91 8.90 -5.65 11.25
CA GLU A 91 10.26 -5.41 10.77
C GLU A 91 10.34 -5.32 9.24
N PHE A 92 9.85 -6.36 8.54
CA PHE A 92 10.14 -6.57 7.12
C PHE A 92 9.12 -5.93 6.17
N ILE A 93 7.91 -5.62 6.64
CA ILE A 93 6.80 -5.22 5.76
C ILE A 93 6.25 -3.85 6.15
N PHE A 94 5.81 -3.69 7.40
CA PHE A 94 5.08 -2.52 7.87
C PHE A 94 5.79 -1.18 7.61
N PRO A 95 7.12 -1.03 7.81
CA PRO A 95 7.78 0.26 7.59
C PRO A 95 7.64 0.76 6.16
N TYR A 96 7.73 -0.15 5.18
CA TYR A 96 7.61 0.15 3.76
C TYR A 96 6.15 0.39 3.36
N TYR A 97 5.23 -0.37 3.94
CA TYR A 97 3.81 -0.13 3.73
C TYR A 97 3.39 1.24 4.25
N LYS A 98 3.81 1.58 5.46
CA LYS A 98 3.57 2.88 6.08
C LYS A 98 4.11 4.03 5.22
N LYS A 99 5.32 3.89 4.67
CA LYS A 99 5.95 4.87 3.78
C LYS A 99 5.05 5.20 2.57
N ILE A 100 4.42 4.19 1.96
CA ILE A 100 3.49 4.38 0.83
C ILE A 100 2.13 4.89 1.31
N ALA A 101 1.55 4.23 2.31
CA ALA A 101 0.22 4.52 2.86
C ALA A 101 0.03 5.99 3.25
N GLN A 102 1.06 6.62 3.82
CA GLN A 102 1.03 8.01 4.26
C GLN A 102 0.89 9.04 3.14
N THR A 103 0.99 8.63 1.87
CA THR A 103 0.82 9.54 0.73
C THR A 103 -0.62 9.77 0.32
N PHE A 104 -1.52 8.85 0.68
CA PHE A 104 -2.93 8.94 0.29
C PHE A 104 -3.74 9.73 1.32
N GLY A 105 -4.81 10.39 0.86
CA GLY A 105 -5.70 11.13 1.75
C GLY A 105 -6.53 10.20 2.64
N LEU A 106 -7.01 9.10 2.06
CA LEU A 106 -7.68 8.01 2.75
C LEU A 106 -7.09 6.68 2.29
N LEU A 107 -7.13 5.66 3.15
CA LEU A 107 -6.61 4.33 2.86
C LEU A 107 -7.65 3.26 3.19
N SER A 108 -7.95 2.41 2.22
CA SER A 108 -8.62 1.14 2.45
C SER A 108 -7.55 0.08 2.67
N TYR A 109 -7.55 -0.58 3.83
CA TYR A 109 -6.57 -1.61 4.17
C TYR A 109 -7.25 -2.94 4.48
N GLY A 110 -6.75 -4.01 3.87
CA GLY A 110 -7.18 -5.37 4.17
C GLY A 110 -7.74 -6.14 2.98
N CYS A 111 -7.51 -7.46 2.98
CA CYS A 111 -8.20 -8.42 2.13
C CYS A 111 -8.50 -9.71 2.91
N CYS A 112 -7.64 -10.73 2.84
CA CYS A 112 -7.83 -12.02 3.52
C CYS A 112 -6.95 -12.19 4.75
N GLU A 113 -6.03 -11.25 4.99
CA GLU A 113 -5.17 -11.22 6.17
C GLU A 113 -5.97 -10.87 7.43
N PRO A 114 -5.59 -11.41 8.60
CA PRO A 114 -6.17 -11.00 9.86
C PRO A 114 -5.74 -9.57 10.18
N VAL A 115 -6.72 -8.67 10.32
CA VAL A 115 -6.51 -7.26 10.68
C VAL A 115 -6.84 -6.95 12.15
N ASP A 116 -7.34 -7.94 12.87
CA ASP A 116 -7.63 -7.90 14.30
C ASP A 116 -6.90 -9.05 15.01
N PRO A 117 -6.48 -8.86 16.27
CA PRO A 117 -5.90 -9.94 17.07
C PRO A 117 -6.93 -11.07 17.25
N VAL A 118 -6.52 -12.30 16.95
CA VAL A 118 -7.29 -13.53 17.18
C VAL A 118 -7.23 -13.94 18.65
#